data_AF-A0A4R3VME0-F1
#
_entry.id   AF-A0A4R3VME0-F1
#
_cell.length_a   1.000
_cell.length_b   1.000
_cell.length_c   1.000
_cell.angle_alpha   90.00
_cell.angle_beta   90.00
_cell.angle_gamma   90.00
#
_symmetry.space_group_name_H-M   'P 1'
#
loop_
_entity.id
_entity.type
_entity.pdbx_description
1 polymer ?
#
loop_
_entity_poly.entity_id
_entity_poly.type
_entity_poly.pdbx_seq_one_letter_code
_entity_poly.pdbx_strand_id
1 'polypeptide(L)'
;MLLLLILAVIVLAVYGWVTQPQYVSPEVKPQPGNPLFHDGAFHNPVARPAVGNQSRITLLYRFLFAKDPEALPETRLPSRKTDLHQLSKMDNVIIWMGHSSYFIQLEGKTFLLDPVFSDNASPIPRTNVAFNGSNIYSPEDIPVIDYLLITHDHWDHLDYPTLNALRGKIRRIVTPTGVGSYFVKWGFPQENITEGGWFSRLQEDGVEIHVLPAQHFSGRLFKRNQTLWGSFALITPQHRLYLGGDSGYGAHYTAIAERLGEFDIAIMECGQYDREWPHVHMTPEESAQAASDLKAKAVLPSHNSKFKLAHHRWNEPLERMAQASQGRDWRLMTPRIGERVQIDNPQQTFTQWWLPE
;
A
#
# COMPACT_ATOMS: atom_id res chain seq x y z
N MET A 1 17.16 33.77 -30.63
CA MET A 1 15.90 34.26 -30.03
C MET A 1 14.86 33.15 -29.87
N LEU A 2 14.47 32.43 -30.94
CA LEU A 2 13.49 31.33 -30.87
C LEU A 2 13.90 30.17 -29.92
N LEU A 3 15.16 29.72 -29.97
CA LEU A 3 15.65 28.66 -29.08
C LEU A 3 15.59 29.05 -27.59
N LEU A 4 15.91 30.30 -27.27
CA LEU A 4 15.84 30.82 -25.89
C LEU A 4 14.38 30.93 -25.42
N LEU A 5 13.46 31.31 -26.31
CA LEU A 5 12.03 31.33 -26.02
C LEU A 5 11.49 29.92 -25.74
N ILE A 6 11.85 28.94 -26.58
CA ILE A 6 11.47 27.54 -26.39
C ILE A 6 12.00 27.01 -25.05
N LEU A 7 13.27 27.27 -24.74
CA LEU A 7 13.88 26.86 -23.48
C LEU A 7 13.17 27.51 -22.29
N ALA A 8 12.86 28.80 -22.36
CA ALA A 8 12.13 29.49 -21.30
C ALA A 8 10.73 28.89 -21.07
N VAL A 9 10.00 28.57 -22.14
CA VAL A 9 8.69 27.90 -22.05
C VAL A 9 8.81 26.51 -21.41
N ILE A 10 9.82 25.72 -21.80
CA ILE A 10 10.07 24.40 -21.21
C ILE A 10 10.40 24.54 -19.72
N VAL A 11 11.27 25.46 -19.35
CA VAL A 11 11.65 25.70 -17.94
C VAL A 11 10.44 26.13 -17.12
N LEU A 12 9.60 27.04 -17.63
CA LEU A 12 8.39 27.47 -16.95
C LEU A 12 7.37 26.33 -16.83
N ALA A 13 7.21 25.50 -17.86
CA ALA A 13 6.33 24.34 -17.82
C ALA A 13 6.81 23.29 -16.80
N VAL A 14 8.11 22.98 -16.79
CA VAL A 14 8.72 22.07 -15.81
C VAL A 14 8.61 22.64 -14.41
N TYR A 15 8.88 23.94 -14.22
CA TYR A 15 8.72 24.61 -12.94
C TYR A 15 7.27 24.50 -12.43
N GLY A 16 6.31 24.91 -13.25
CA GLY A 16 4.88 24.78 -12.93
C GLY A 16 4.49 23.34 -12.57
N TRP A 17 5.00 22.36 -13.33
CA TRP A 17 4.79 20.95 -13.06
C TRP A 17 5.34 20.51 -11.69
N VAL A 18 6.62 20.75 -11.39
CA VAL A 18 7.25 20.30 -10.14
C VAL A 18 6.80 21.10 -8.90
N THR A 19 6.13 22.25 -9.11
CA THR A 19 5.53 23.03 -8.00
C THR A 19 4.11 22.61 -7.64
N GLN A 20 3.50 21.64 -8.35
CA GLN A 20 2.17 21.15 -7.98
C GLN A 20 2.20 20.49 -6.59
N PRO A 21 1.09 20.55 -5.83
CA PRO A 21 1.05 20.06 -4.44
C PRO A 21 1.45 18.57 -4.28
N GLN A 22 1.20 17.73 -5.28
CA GLN A 22 1.60 16.31 -5.25
C GLN A 22 3.12 16.07 -5.21
N TYR A 23 3.94 17.08 -5.53
CA TYR A 23 5.40 17.01 -5.58
C TYR A 23 6.09 17.64 -4.36
N VAL A 24 5.33 18.04 -3.34
CA VAL A 24 5.93 18.60 -2.12
C VAL A 24 6.89 17.60 -1.48
N SER A 25 8.00 18.10 -0.92
CA SER A 25 8.91 17.25 -0.13
C SER A 25 8.41 17.17 1.31
N PRO A 26 8.60 16.03 2.00
CA PRO A 26 8.24 15.90 3.40
C PRO A 26 9.16 16.75 4.28
N GLU A 27 8.63 17.20 5.42
CA GLU A 27 9.39 17.87 6.47
C GLU A 27 9.35 17.01 7.72
N VAL A 28 10.47 16.36 8.04
CA VAL A 28 10.53 15.34 9.08
C VAL A 28 11.47 15.77 10.19
N LYS A 29 10.95 15.73 11.42
CA LYS A 29 11.71 15.93 12.66
C LYS A 29 11.58 14.65 13.49
N PRO A 30 12.43 13.64 13.23
CA PRO A 30 12.36 12.38 13.96
C PRO A 30 12.66 12.63 15.44
N GLN A 31 12.10 11.79 16.31
CA GLN A 31 12.39 11.88 17.74
C GLN A 31 13.90 11.72 18.00
N PRO A 32 14.48 12.51 18.92
CA PRO A 32 15.87 12.36 19.31
C PRO A 32 16.19 10.92 19.72
N GLY A 33 17.29 10.36 19.18
CA GLY A 33 17.72 8.99 19.49
C GLY A 33 16.94 7.89 18.78
N ASN A 34 16.10 8.19 17.77
CA ASN A 34 15.47 7.17 16.95
C ASN A 34 16.54 6.30 16.25
N PRO A 35 16.64 5.00 16.57
CA PRO A 35 17.70 4.14 16.04
C PRO A 35 17.60 3.90 14.53
N LEU A 36 16.43 4.12 13.94
CA LEU A 36 16.20 3.98 12.50
C LEU A 36 16.62 5.22 11.71
N PHE A 37 16.82 6.37 12.36
CA PHE A 37 17.12 7.63 11.68
C PHE A 37 18.55 8.08 11.95
N HIS A 38 19.40 7.97 10.93
CA HIS A 38 20.78 8.46 10.96
C HIS A 38 21.22 8.91 9.57
N ASP A 39 22.23 9.79 9.51
CA ASP A 39 22.75 10.36 8.26
C ASP A 39 21.69 11.07 7.41
N GLY A 40 20.66 11.64 8.06
CA GLY A 40 19.58 12.39 7.42
C GLY A 40 18.52 11.54 6.73
N ALA A 41 18.47 10.23 6.98
CA ALA A 41 17.51 9.30 6.39
C ALA A 41 17.11 8.17 7.36
N PHE A 42 15.98 7.53 7.08
CA PHE A 42 15.58 6.27 7.71
C PHE A 42 16.28 5.06 7.07
N HIS A 43 16.57 4.03 7.88
CA HIS A 43 17.25 2.81 7.47
C HIS A 43 16.53 1.56 7.98
N ASN A 44 16.64 0.47 7.22
CA ASN A 44 16.20 -0.84 7.70
C ASN A 44 17.19 -1.36 8.76
N PRO A 45 16.73 -2.05 9.82
CA PRO A 45 17.62 -2.63 10.83
C PRO A 45 18.60 -3.66 10.26
N VAL A 46 18.15 -4.42 9.27
CA VAL A 46 19.00 -5.36 8.53
C VAL A 46 19.45 -4.67 7.24
N ALA A 47 20.78 -4.55 7.08
CA ALA A 47 21.35 -3.94 5.90
C ALA A 47 20.94 -4.72 4.64
N ARG A 48 20.47 -3.99 3.63
CA ARG A 48 20.18 -4.56 2.32
C ARG A 48 21.51 -4.79 1.60
N PRO A 49 21.83 -6.02 1.16
CA PRO A 49 22.87 -6.22 0.16
C PRO A 49 22.64 -5.26 -1.02
N ALA A 50 23.72 -4.69 -1.56
CA ALA A 50 23.60 -3.93 -2.80
C ALA A 50 23.10 -4.88 -3.90
N VAL A 51 21.95 -4.57 -4.49
CA VAL A 51 21.38 -5.40 -5.54
C VAL A 51 21.91 -4.93 -6.89
N GLY A 52 22.55 -5.85 -7.61
CA GLY A 52 22.88 -5.73 -9.04
C GLY A 52 24.01 -4.74 -9.38
N ASN A 53 24.89 -5.12 -10.30
CA ASN A 53 25.87 -4.20 -10.92
C ASN A 53 25.21 -3.29 -11.99
N GLN A 54 23.88 -3.26 -12.11
CA GLN A 54 23.20 -2.48 -13.13
C GLN A 54 23.04 -1.02 -12.71
N SER A 55 23.38 -0.11 -13.61
CA SER A 55 23.17 1.32 -13.39
C SER A 55 21.68 1.63 -13.22
N ARG A 56 21.36 2.62 -12.37
CA ARG A 56 20.00 3.17 -12.22
C ARG A 56 19.38 3.60 -13.56
N ILE A 57 20.21 4.02 -14.52
CA ILE A 57 19.79 4.39 -15.87
C ILE A 57 19.30 3.15 -16.64
N THR A 58 20.01 2.03 -16.52
CA THR A 58 19.63 0.76 -17.17
C THR A 58 18.31 0.24 -16.62
N LEU A 59 18.12 0.30 -15.29
CA LEU A 59 16.86 -0.07 -14.65
C LEU A 59 15.70 0.82 -15.11
N LEU A 60 15.91 2.14 -15.16
CA LEU A 60 14.90 3.08 -15.67
C LEU A 60 14.58 2.84 -17.15
N TYR A 61 15.59 2.60 -17.97
CA TYR A 61 15.40 2.29 -19.39
C TYR A 61 14.59 1.00 -19.57
N ARG A 62 14.90 -0.05 -18.81
CA ARG A 62 14.13 -1.30 -18.84
C ARG A 62 12.70 -1.09 -18.36
N PHE A 63 12.49 -0.34 -17.28
CA PHE A 63 11.14 -0.04 -16.79
C PHE A 63 10.28 0.68 -17.84
N LEU A 64 10.86 1.67 -18.55
CA LEU A 64 10.13 2.47 -19.54
C LEU A 64 9.97 1.80 -20.91
N PHE A 65 10.94 0.98 -21.33
CA PHE A 65 11.04 0.51 -22.72
C PHE A 65 11.06 -1.01 -22.88
N ALA A 66 11.23 -1.79 -21.81
CA ALA A 66 11.15 -3.25 -21.93
C ALA A 66 9.72 -3.66 -22.28
N LYS A 67 9.58 -4.38 -23.39
CA LYS A 67 8.32 -5.00 -23.77
C LYS A 67 8.14 -6.25 -22.92
N ASP A 68 7.11 -6.19 -22.09
CA ASP A 68 6.66 -7.33 -21.31
C ASP A 68 5.14 -7.39 -21.49
N PRO A 69 4.69 -8.04 -22.59
CA PRO A 69 3.30 -8.03 -23.02
C PRO A 69 2.39 -8.79 -22.05
N GLU A 70 2.91 -9.81 -21.36
CA GLU A 70 2.14 -10.62 -20.41
C GLU A 70 2.01 -9.96 -19.02
N ALA A 71 2.79 -8.90 -18.76
CA ALA A 71 2.67 -8.09 -17.55
C ALA A 71 1.41 -7.19 -17.52
N LEU A 72 0.63 -7.15 -18.61
CA LEU A 72 -0.66 -6.47 -18.66
C LEU A 72 -1.78 -7.49 -18.93
N PRO A 73 -2.97 -7.33 -18.34
CA PRO A 73 -4.11 -8.15 -18.70
C PRO A 73 -4.61 -7.83 -20.12
N GLU A 74 -4.91 -8.86 -20.89
CA GLU A 74 -5.47 -8.72 -22.25
C GLU A 74 -6.93 -8.24 -22.22
N THR A 75 -7.66 -8.60 -21.16
CA THR A 75 -9.07 -8.28 -20.97
C THR A 75 -9.28 -7.42 -19.74
N ARG A 76 -10.48 -6.84 -19.64
CA ARG A 76 -10.90 -6.10 -18.44
C ARG A 76 -10.92 -7.05 -17.24
N LEU A 77 -10.26 -6.68 -16.15
CA LEU A 77 -10.26 -7.48 -14.93
C LEU A 77 -11.68 -7.64 -14.37
N PRO A 78 -12.06 -8.86 -13.92
CA PRO A 78 -13.35 -9.08 -13.29
C PRO A 78 -13.40 -8.34 -11.95
N SER A 79 -14.45 -7.57 -11.75
CA SER A 79 -14.67 -6.77 -10.56
C SER A 79 -16.13 -6.83 -10.14
N ARG A 80 -16.39 -6.61 -8.85
CA ARG A 80 -17.73 -6.64 -8.25
C ARG A 80 -17.87 -5.45 -7.31
N LYS A 81 -18.31 -4.30 -7.83
CA LYS A 81 -18.43 -3.08 -7.03
C LYS A 81 -19.48 -3.24 -5.91
N THR A 82 -19.04 -3.08 -4.67
CA THR A 82 -19.91 -2.99 -3.50
C THR A 82 -20.30 -1.52 -3.28
N ASP A 83 -21.59 -1.23 -3.10
CA ASP A 83 -22.01 0.08 -2.63
C ASP A 83 -21.68 0.23 -1.14
N LEU A 84 -20.72 1.11 -0.84
CA LEU A 84 -20.23 1.35 0.52
C LEU A 84 -21.22 2.15 1.37
N HIS A 85 -22.07 2.97 0.76
CA HIS A 85 -23.08 3.75 1.47
C HIS A 85 -24.25 2.89 2.00
N GLN A 86 -24.38 1.67 1.47
CA GLN A 86 -25.38 0.68 1.89
C GLN A 86 -24.86 -0.35 2.90
N LEU A 87 -23.59 -0.24 3.32
CA LEU A 87 -23.08 -1.10 4.39
C LEU A 87 -23.70 -0.70 5.72
N SER A 88 -24.18 -1.69 6.48
CA SER A 88 -24.60 -1.44 7.87
C SER A 88 -23.34 -1.20 8.69
N LYS A 89 -23.28 -0.18 9.55
CA LYS A 89 -22.09 0.10 10.37
C LYS A 89 -21.56 -1.09 11.18
N MET A 90 -22.44 -2.03 11.51
CA MET A 90 -22.09 -3.22 12.28
C MET A 90 -21.53 -4.37 11.42
N ASP A 91 -21.50 -4.24 10.10
CA ASP A 91 -20.88 -5.25 9.24
C ASP A 91 -19.36 -5.25 9.47
N ASN A 92 -18.78 -6.42 9.72
CA ASN A 92 -17.32 -6.60 9.72
C ASN A 92 -16.87 -7.08 8.34
N VAL A 93 -16.41 -6.16 7.50
CA VAL A 93 -16.08 -6.43 6.10
C VAL A 93 -14.80 -5.75 5.64
N ILE A 94 -14.10 -6.41 4.72
CA ILE A 94 -12.99 -5.85 3.96
C ILE A 94 -13.40 -5.78 2.48
N ILE A 95 -13.22 -4.61 1.86
CA ILE A 95 -13.42 -4.39 0.44
C ILE A 95 -12.06 -4.05 -0.17
N TRP A 96 -11.52 -4.96 -0.98
CA TRP A 96 -10.28 -4.70 -1.72
C TRP A 96 -10.57 -3.83 -2.94
N MET A 97 -9.85 -2.72 -3.10
CA MET A 97 -10.04 -1.72 -4.16
C MET A 97 -8.93 -1.77 -5.23
N GLY A 98 -8.23 -2.91 -5.29
CA GLY A 98 -7.09 -3.14 -6.16
C GLY A 98 -5.78 -2.64 -5.56
N HIS A 99 -4.66 -3.25 -5.97
CA HIS A 99 -3.32 -2.97 -5.41
C HIS A 99 -3.30 -3.14 -3.89
N SER A 100 -2.96 -2.08 -3.17
CA SER A 100 -2.90 -2.01 -1.71
C SER A 100 -4.00 -1.13 -1.10
N SER A 101 -5.04 -0.78 -1.88
CA SER A 101 -6.15 0.04 -1.40
C SER A 101 -7.27 -0.80 -0.79
N TYR A 102 -7.69 -0.46 0.44
CA TYR A 102 -8.75 -1.18 1.15
C TYR A 102 -9.70 -0.26 1.87
N PHE A 103 -10.99 -0.56 1.79
CA PHE A 103 -11.98 -0.07 2.75
C PHE A 103 -12.29 -1.19 3.74
N ILE A 104 -12.22 -0.88 5.03
CA ILE A 104 -12.48 -1.84 6.10
C ILE A 104 -13.55 -1.26 6.99
N GLN A 105 -14.55 -2.06 7.30
CA GLN A 105 -15.46 -1.77 8.39
C GLN A 105 -15.31 -2.85 9.44
N LEU A 106 -15.05 -2.44 10.68
CA LEU A 106 -14.73 -3.34 11.78
C LEU A 106 -15.31 -2.76 13.07
N GLU A 107 -16.22 -3.50 13.69
CA GLU A 107 -16.84 -3.19 14.98
C GLU A 107 -17.37 -1.75 15.09
N GLY A 108 -18.09 -1.29 14.06
CA GLY A 108 -18.69 0.04 14.03
C GLY A 108 -17.74 1.16 13.58
N LYS A 109 -16.48 0.85 13.24
CA LYS A 109 -15.48 1.80 12.75
C LYS A 109 -15.16 1.59 11.28
N THR A 110 -14.85 2.68 10.59
CA THR A 110 -14.49 2.67 9.17
C THR A 110 -13.05 3.12 8.95
N PHE A 111 -12.29 2.30 8.22
CA PHE A 111 -10.89 2.54 7.87
C PHE A 111 -10.72 2.56 6.35
N LEU A 112 -9.84 3.43 5.87
CA LEU A 112 -9.36 3.43 4.49
C LEU A 112 -7.84 3.32 4.51
N LEU A 113 -7.29 2.31 3.84
CA LEU A 113 -5.85 2.05 3.76
C LEU A 113 -5.36 2.36 2.36
N ASP A 114 -4.27 3.14 2.26
CA ASP A 114 -3.52 3.45 1.02
C ASP A 114 -4.41 3.67 -0.21
N PRO A 115 -5.41 4.58 -0.17
CA PRO A 115 -6.36 4.74 -1.26
C PRO A 115 -5.72 5.43 -2.46
N VAL A 116 -5.66 4.70 -3.58
CA VAL A 116 -5.20 5.23 -4.88
C VAL A 116 -6.28 4.99 -5.92
N PHE A 117 -7.02 6.04 -6.25
CA PHE A 117 -8.06 6.01 -7.30
C PHE A 117 -7.63 6.72 -8.58
N SER A 118 -6.46 7.36 -8.59
CA SER A 118 -5.85 7.86 -9.80
C SER A 118 -5.57 6.74 -10.80
N ASP A 119 -5.77 7.01 -12.09
CA ASP A 119 -5.41 6.08 -13.17
C ASP A 119 -3.90 5.95 -13.38
N ASN A 120 -3.09 6.82 -12.78
CA ASN A 120 -1.64 6.81 -12.95
C ASN A 120 -0.91 6.98 -11.61
N ALA A 121 -0.29 5.91 -11.12
CA ALA A 121 0.51 5.92 -9.90
C ALA A 121 1.99 6.20 -10.22
N SER A 122 2.27 7.39 -10.77
CA SER A 122 3.62 7.82 -11.16
C SER A 122 3.71 9.36 -11.25
N PRO A 123 4.88 9.97 -11.01
CA PRO A 123 5.06 11.42 -11.18
C PRO A 123 4.96 11.86 -12.64
N ILE A 124 5.08 10.94 -13.60
CA ILE A 124 4.97 11.21 -15.03
C ILE A 124 3.64 10.62 -15.51
N PRO A 125 2.82 11.37 -16.28
CA PRO A 125 1.57 10.83 -16.79
C PRO A 125 1.81 9.64 -17.73
N ARG A 126 0.95 8.62 -17.63
CA ARG A 126 0.90 7.44 -18.51
C ARG A 126 2.08 6.48 -18.42
N THR A 127 2.90 6.55 -17.37
CA THR A 127 4.04 5.64 -17.17
C THR A 127 3.74 4.49 -16.21
N ASN A 128 2.71 4.61 -15.37
CA ASN A 128 2.22 3.49 -14.55
C ASN A 128 0.70 3.55 -14.46
N VAL A 129 0.04 3.04 -15.51
CA VAL A 129 -1.40 3.16 -15.69
C VAL A 129 -2.13 1.98 -15.04
N ALA A 130 -3.24 2.27 -14.37
CA ALA A 130 -4.11 1.26 -13.78
C ALA A 130 -4.67 0.32 -14.88
N PHE A 131 -4.71 -0.98 -14.58
CA PHE A 131 -5.27 -1.98 -15.48
C PHE A 131 -6.76 -1.74 -15.70
N ASN A 132 -7.23 -2.00 -16.92
CA ASN A 132 -8.65 -1.85 -17.24
C ASN A 132 -9.51 -2.74 -16.32
N GLY A 133 -10.50 -2.15 -15.66
CA GLY A 133 -11.37 -2.84 -14.69
C GLY A 133 -10.87 -2.88 -13.25
N SER A 134 -9.67 -2.34 -12.96
CA SER A 134 -9.14 -2.28 -11.58
C SER A 134 -9.55 -1.01 -10.81
N ASN A 135 -9.76 0.12 -11.51
CA ASN A 135 -10.29 1.36 -10.94
C ASN A 135 -11.83 1.39 -11.04
N ILE A 136 -12.52 0.83 -10.04
CA ILE A 136 -14.00 0.84 -9.97
C ILE A 136 -14.56 1.74 -8.87
N TYR A 137 -13.71 2.32 -8.03
CA TYR A 137 -14.08 3.27 -6.97
C TYR A 137 -13.49 4.65 -7.25
N SER A 138 -14.23 5.68 -6.86
CA SER A 138 -13.81 7.08 -6.85
C SER A 138 -14.01 7.69 -5.46
N PRO A 139 -13.47 8.90 -5.19
CA PRO A 139 -13.65 9.58 -3.91
C PRO A 139 -15.12 9.76 -3.49
N GLU A 140 -16.05 9.85 -4.44
CA GLU A 140 -17.49 9.98 -4.19
C GLU A 140 -18.10 8.72 -3.57
N ASP A 141 -17.61 7.54 -3.94
CA ASP A 141 -18.08 6.25 -3.43
C ASP A 141 -17.73 6.04 -1.96
N ILE A 142 -16.72 6.73 -1.44
CA ILE A 142 -16.26 6.56 -0.07
C ILE A 142 -17.17 7.34 0.89
N PRO A 143 -17.76 6.71 1.93
CA PRO A 143 -18.51 7.43 2.96
C PRO A 143 -17.57 8.25 3.85
N VAL A 144 -18.10 8.94 4.86
CA VAL A 144 -17.24 9.51 5.92
C VAL A 144 -16.55 8.35 6.64
N ILE A 145 -15.24 8.43 6.78
CA ILE A 145 -14.41 7.41 7.43
C ILE A 145 -13.86 7.91 8.77
N ASP A 146 -13.64 6.99 9.69
CA ASP A 146 -13.05 7.31 11.00
C ASP A 146 -11.53 7.45 10.89
N TYR A 147 -10.89 6.53 10.17
CA TYR A 147 -9.42 6.48 10.07
C TYR A 147 -8.95 6.31 8.62
N LEU A 148 -8.08 7.22 8.19
CA LEU A 148 -7.20 7.02 7.03
C LEU A 148 -5.86 6.48 7.54
N LEU A 149 -5.38 5.39 6.94
CA LEU A 149 -4.09 4.79 7.23
C LEU A 149 -3.21 4.90 5.98
N ILE A 150 -1.99 5.43 6.13
CA ILE A 150 -1.00 5.42 5.05
C ILE A 150 0.27 4.71 5.50
N THR A 151 0.68 3.68 4.76
CA THR A 151 1.85 2.83 5.09
C THR A 151 3.17 3.52 4.77
N HIS A 152 3.26 4.23 3.65
CA HIS A 152 4.47 4.93 3.21
C HIS A 152 4.15 5.91 2.08
N ASP A 153 5.15 6.65 1.58
CA ASP A 153 4.93 7.81 0.71
C ASP A 153 5.07 7.56 -0.80
N HIS A 154 5.13 6.30 -1.27
CA HIS A 154 5.18 6.00 -2.69
C HIS A 154 3.90 6.39 -3.43
N TRP A 155 4.02 6.57 -4.75
CA TRP A 155 2.96 7.11 -5.61
C TRP A 155 1.72 6.21 -5.69
N ASP A 156 1.90 4.92 -5.48
CA ASP A 156 0.88 3.88 -5.48
C ASP A 156 0.31 3.57 -4.09
N HIS A 157 0.69 4.34 -3.07
CA HIS A 157 0.13 4.28 -1.70
C HIS A 157 -0.35 5.65 -1.18
N LEU A 158 0.28 6.74 -1.60
CA LEU A 158 0.00 8.10 -1.16
C LEU A 158 -0.41 8.99 -2.34
N ASP A 159 -1.67 8.89 -2.75
CA ASP A 159 -2.22 9.54 -3.94
C ASP A 159 -2.89 10.89 -3.63
N TYR A 160 -2.20 11.99 -4.00
CA TYR A 160 -2.67 13.36 -3.69
C TYR A 160 -4.08 13.68 -4.25
N PRO A 161 -4.40 13.44 -5.54
CA PRO A 161 -5.74 13.67 -6.07
C PRO A 161 -6.85 12.99 -5.27
N THR A 162 -6.69 11.69 -4.95
CA THR A 162 -7.66 10.93 -4.15
C THR A 162 -7.81 11.52 -2.76
N LEU A 163 -6.70 11.73 -2.05
CA LEU A 163 -6.72 12.22 -0.67
C LEU A 163 -7.28 13.65 -0.59
N ASN A 164 -6.92 14.51 -1.53
CA ASN A 164 -7.43 15.87 -1.60
C ASN A 164 -8.96 15.91 -1.78
N ALA A 165 -9.51 15.05 -2.63
CA ALA A 165 -10.96 14.92 -2.82
C ALA A 165 -11.67 14.32 -1.59
N LEU A 166 -10.99 13.48 -0.80
CA LEU A 166 -11.51 12.88 0.42
C LEU A 166 -11.35 13.75 1.67
N ARG A 167 -10.70 14.92 1.60
CA ARG A 167 -10.34 15.74 2.78
C ARG A 167 -11.50 15.96 3.75
N GLY A 168 -12.69 16.28 3.25
CA GLY A 168 -13.89 16.52 4.07
C GLY A 168 -14.55 15.26 4.66
N LYS A 169 -14.07 14.07 4.31
CA LYS A 169 -14.63 12.77 4.71
C LYS A 169 -13.74 12.04 5.72
N ILE A 170 -12.54 12.55 6.03
CA ILE A 170 -11.54 11.87 6.87
C ILE A 170 -11.52 12.52 8.26
N ARG A 171 -11.78 11.72 9.31
CA ARG A 171 -11.72 12.20 10.71
C ARG A 171 -10.33 12.16 11.31
N ARG A 172 -9.65 11.01 11.21
CA ARG A 172 -8.30 10.80 11.74
C ARG A 172 -7.39 10.27 10.64
N ILE A 173 -6.13 10.66 10.69
CA ILE A 173 -5.08 10.18 9.78
C ILE A 173 -3.98 9.58 10.66
N VAL A 174 -3.62 8.32 10.40
CA VAL A 174 -2.56 7.62 11.13
C VAL A 174 -1.50 7.17 10.15
N THR A 175 -0.25 7.55 10.39
CA THR A 175 0.87 7.24 9.49
C THR A 175 2.16 6.92 10.26
N PRO A 176 3.14 6.28 9.64
CA PRO A 176 4.50 6.31 10.14
C PRO A 176 5.09 7.73 10.16
N THR A 177 6.12 7.88 10.97
CA THR A 177 6.86 9.14 11.19
C THR A 177 7.28 9.81 9.89
N GLY A 178 6.88 11.06 9.70
CA GLY A 178 7.24 11.91 8.57
C GLY A 178 6.21 11.93 7.43
N VAL A 179 5.39 10.89 7.27
CA VAL A 179 4.37 10.83 6.21
C VAL A 179 3.25 11.85 6.45
N GLY A 180 2.90 12.12 7.71
CA GLY A 180 1.93 13.13 8.11
C GLY A 180 2.30 14.55 7.64
N SER A 181 3.59 14.81 7.41
CA SER A 181 4.05 16.11 6.89
C SER A 181 3.50 16.43 5.49
N TYR A 182 3.22 15.42 4.65
CA TYR A 182 2.54 15.64 3.36
C TYR A 182 1.13 16.18 3.57
N PHE A 183 0.39 15.60 4.51
CA PHE A 183 -0.98 16.02 4.84
C PHE A 183 -1.02 17.46 5.37
N VAL A 184 -0.10 17.83 6.27
CA VAL A 184 0.03 19.22 6.74
C VAL A 184 0.27 20.17 5.56
N LYS A 185 1.20 19.84 4.66
CA LYS A 185 1.49 20.65 3.47
C LYS A 185 0.35 20.71 2.47
N TRP A 186 -0.48 19.68 2.41
CA TRP A 186 -1.70 19.65 1.61
C TRP A 186 -2.87 20.40 2.28
N GLY A 187 -2.71 20.87 3.52
CA GLY A 187 -3.71 21.66 4.23
C GLY A 187 -4.77 20.80 4.95
N PHE A 188 -4.40 19.60 5.39
CA PHE A 188 -5.18 18.85 6.36
C PHE A 188 -4.96 19.42 7.77
N PRO A 189 -5.98 19.41 8.65
CA PRO A 189 -5.83 19.91 10.01
C PRO A 189 -4.81 19.06 10.78
N GLN A 190 -3.80 19.71 11.37
CA GLN A 190 -2.70 19.02 12.06
C GLN A 190 -3.21 18.19 13.25
N GLU A 191 -4.24 18.68 13.93
CA GLU A 191 -4.91 18.01 15.04
C GLU A 191 -5.52 16.65 14.65
N ASN A 192 -5.81 16.43 13.37
CA ASN A 192 -6.37 15.17 12.85
C ASN A 192 -5.30 14.14 12.49
N ILE A 193 -4.01 14.52 12.51
CA ILE A 193 -2.90 13.69 12.06
C ILE A 193 -2.16 13.13 13.27
N THR A 194 -1.98 11.81 13.29
CA THR A 194 -1.17 11.09 14.27
C THR A 194 -0.05 10.36 13.55
N GLU A 195 1.19 10.68 13.90
CA GLU A 195 2.37 10.01 13.37
C GLU A 195 3.04 9.15 14.43
N GLY A 196 3.54 7.98 14.03
CA GLY A 196 4.13 7.00 14.94
C GLY A 196 5.42 6.38 14.43
N GLY A 197 6.31 6.00 15.35
CA GLY A 197 7.40 5.06 15.05
C GLY A 197 6.90 3.61 15.07
N TRP A 198 7.75 2.67 14.69
CA TRP A 198 7.41 1.24 14.80
C TRP A 198 7.09 0.85 16.26
N PHE A 199 6.05 0.03 16.41
CA PHE A 199 5.40 -0.38 17.64
C PHE A 199 4.80 0.73 18.50
N SER A 200 4.62 1.93 17.95
CA SER A 200 3.70 2.90 18.54
C SER A 200 2.25 2.49 18.26
N ARG A 201 1.32 3.00 19.07
CA ARG A 201 -0.11 2.75 18.89
C ARG A 201 -0.95 3.98 19.19
N LEU A 202 -2.03 4.13 18.44
CA LEU A 202 -3.17 4.97 18.79
C LEU A 202 -4.24 4.05 19.41
N GLN A 203 -4.81 4.46 20.53
CA GLN A 203 -5.90 3.73 21.17
C GLN A 203 -7.07 4.69 21.43
N GLU A 204 -8.10 4.59 20.62
CA GLU A 204 -9.27 5.46 20.65
C GLU A 204 -10.51 4.66 20.26
N ASP A 205 -11.67 5.02 20.81
CA ASP A 205 -12.98 4.45 20.46
C ASP A 205 -13.06 2.90 20.39
N GLY A 206 -12.34 2.19 21.25
CA GLY A 206 -12.36 0.74 21.31
C GLY A 206 -11.51 0.03 20.25
N VAL A 207 -10.74 0.75 19.44
CA VAL A 207 -9.76 0.17 18.51
C VAL A 207 -8.33 0.60 18.88
N GLU A 208 -7.38 -0.34 18.78
CA GLU A 208 -5.96 -0.04 18.77
C GLU A 208 -5.42 -0.12 17.34
N ILE A 209 -4.77 0.95 16.90
CA ILE A 209 -4.10 1.05 15.61
C ILE A 209 -2.60 1.10 15.90
N HIS A 210 -1.89 0.00 15.63
CA HIS A 210 -0.45 -0.09 15.82
C HIS A 210 0.25 0.27 14.52
N VAL A 211 1.29 1.10 14.58
CA VAL A 211 2.24 1.28 13.47
C VAL A 211 3.33 0.24 13.64
N LEU A 212 3.54 -0.64 12.66
CA LEU A 212 4.40 -1.81 12.78
C LEU A 212 5.57 -1.78 11.79
N PRO A 213 6.65 -2.53 12.08
CA PRO A 213 7.77 -2.64 11.15
C PRO A 213 7.39 -3.18 9.77
N ALA A 214 8.16 -2.76 8.76
CA ALA A 214 8.20 -3.34 7.43
C ALA A 214 9.62 -3.23 6.87
N GLN A 215 10.01 -4.11 5.95
CA GLN A 215 11.32 -4.04 5.28
C GLN A 215 11.17 -3.37 3.91
N HIS A 216 11.16 -2.04 3.88
CA HIS A 216 10.88 -1.29 2.65
C HIS A 216 11.71 0.00 2.57
N PHE A 217 11.23 1.01 1.86
CA PHE A 217 11.84 2.33 1.74
C PHE A 217 10.78 3.40 1.48
N SER A 218 11.19 4.67 1.42
CA SER A 218 10.31 5.79 1.03
C SER A 218 10.95 6.68 -0.04
N GLY A 219 10.15 7.47 -0.74
CA GLY A 219 10.60 8.52 -1.65
C GLY A 219 9.74 8.69 -2.89
N ARG A 220 9.44 9.95 -3.24
CA ARG A 220 8.66 10.31 -4.45
C ARG A 220 9.48 10.93 -5.57
N LEU A 221 10.54 11.67 -5.25
CA LEU A 221 11.37 12.44 -6.18
C LEU A 221 12.86 12.11 -6.00
N PHE A 222 13.70 13.12 -5.73
CA PHE A 222 15.16 12.98 -5.75
C PHE A 222 15.75 12.45 -4.45
N LYS A 223 15.03 12.61 -3.33
CA LYS A 223 15.44 12.11 -2.01
C LYS A 223 14.63 10.87 -1.67
N ARG A 224 15.30 9.88 -1.10
CA ARG A 224 14.70 8.65 -0.56
C ARG A 224 14.82 8.65 0.95
N ASN A 225 13.99 7.84 1.61
CA ASN A 225 14.08 7.53 3.02
C ASN A 225 13.93 8.75 3.94
N GLN A 226 13.25 9.81 3.51
CA GLN A 226 13.00 10.97 4.37
C GLN A 226 11.93 10.69 5.42
N THR A 227 10.94 9.87 5.07
CA THR A 227 9.84 9.42 5.94
C THR A 227 10.05 7.95 6.31
N LEU A 228 9.49 7.53 7.43
CA LEU A 228 9.41 6.13 7.82
C LEU A 228 8.35 5.41 6.98
N TRP A 229 8.54 4.12 6.74
CA TRP A 229 7.56 3.20 6.15
C TRP A 229 7.11 2.20 7.21
N GLY A 230 5.97 1.54 7.03
CA GLY A 230 5.51 0.55 8.00
C GLY A 230 4.30 -0.24 7.53
N SER A 231 3.91 -1.17 8.38
CA SER A 231 2.64 -1.89 8.31
C SER A 231 1.71 -1.41 9.44
N PHE A 232 0.49 -1.90 9.50
CA PHE A 232 -0.41 -1.64 10.63
C PHE A 232 -0.99 -2.93 11.23
N ALA A 233 -1.39 -2.85 12.49
CA ALA A 233 -2.38 -3.78 13.04
C ALA A 233 -3.60 -3.02 13.55
N LEU A 234 -4.79 -3.54 13.24
CA LEU A 234 -6.05 -3.13 13.81
C LEU A 234 -6.46 -4.18 14.83
N ILE A 235 -6.51 -3.80 16.11
CA ILE A 235 -6.88 -4.69 17.20
C ILE A 235 -8.11 -4.12 17.88
N THR A 236 -9.16 -4.91 17.89
CA THR A 236 -10.41 -4.64 18.59
C THR A 236 -10.67 -5.76 19.62
N PRO A 237 -11.69 -5.63 20.48
CA PRO A 237 -12.05 -6.68 21.42
C PRO A 237 -12.36 -8.04 20.78
N GLN A 238 -12.87 -8.11 19.53
CA GLN A 238 -13.17 -9.40 18.87
C GLN A 238 -12.17 -9.77 17.77
N HIS A 239 -11.48 -8.81 17.15
CA HIS A 239 -10.73 -9.04 15.91
C HIS A 239 -9.31 -8.47 15.93
N ARG A 240 -8.40 -9.14 15.21
CA ARG A 240 -7.04 -8.68 14.92
C ARG A 240 -6.77 -8.78 13.43
N LEU A 241 -6.56 -7.64 12.78
CA LEU A 241 -6.19 -7.56 11.37
C LEU A 241 -4.76 -7.05 11.23
N TYR A 242 -3.94 -7.72 10.42
CA TYR A 242 -2.64 -7.22 9.99
C TYR A 242 -2.75 -6.61 8.58
N LEU A 243 -2.21 -5.40 8.41
CA LEU A 243 -2.25 -4.62 7.18
C LEU A 243 -0.82 -4.38 6.70
N GLY A 244 -0.32 -5.23 5.81
CA GLY A 244 1.12 -5.34 5.52
C GLY A 244 1.76 -4.14 4.84
N GLY A 245 1.02 -3.40 4.02
CA GLY A 245 1.65 -2.47 3.07
C GLY A 245 2.68 -3.19 2.21
N ASP A 246 3.78 -2.52 1.93
CA ASP A 246 4.91 -3.09 1.19
C ASP A 246 6.06 -3.43 2.13
N SER A 247 6.61 -4.62 1.97
CA SER A 247 7.63 -5.18 2.83
C SER A 247 8.32 -6.36 2.16
N GLY A 248 9.64 -6.39 2.23
CA GLY A 248 10.41 -7.62 2.02
C GLY A 248 10.29 -8.58 3.20
N TYR A 249 10.73 -9.82 3.01
CA TYR A 249 10.72 -10.83 4.07
C TYR A 249 11.75 -10.52 5.16
N GLY A 250 11.42 -10.81 6.42
CA GLY A 250 12.35 -10.70 7.54
C GLY A 250 11.78 -11.08 8.91
N ALA A 251 12.64 -11.10 9.92
CA ALA A 251 12.30 -11.53 11.30
C ALA A 251 11.25 -10.66 12.01
N HIS A 252 10.89 -9.51 11.42
CA HIS A 252 9.88 -8.63 12.00
C HIS A 252 8.49 -9.27 12.04
N TYR A 253 8.15 -10.19 11.11
CA TYR A 253 6.88 -10.91 11.15
C TYR A 253 6.71 -11.77 12.40
N THR A 254 7.73 -12.56 12.74
CA THR A 254 7.76 -13.33 14.00
C THR A 254 7.69 -12.39 15.22
N ALA A 255 8.49 -11.32 15.22
CA ALA A 255 8.49 -10.36 16.33
C ALA A 255 7.14 -9.65 16.53
N ILE A 256 6.40 -9.38 15.43
CA ILE A 256 5.04 -8.83 15.49
C ILE A 256 4.09 -9.84 16.14
N ALA A 257 4.10 -11.10 15.71
CA ALA A 257 3.25 -12.14 16.28
C ALA A 257 3.57 -12.45 17.75
N GLU A 258 4.84 -12.43 18.14
CA GLU A 258 5.26 -12.58 19.53
C GLU A 258 4.72 -11.46 20.42
N ARG A 259 4.62 -10.24 19.89
CA ARG A 259 4.19 -9.06 20.65
C ARG A 259 2.68 -8.86 20.66
N LEU A 260 1.99 -9.14 19.56
CA LEU A 260 0.57 -8.81 19.37
C LEU A 260 -0.35 -10.04 19.33
N GLY A 261 0.24 -11.25 19.25
CA GLY A 261 -0.49 -12.50 19.13
C GLY A 261 -0.84 -12.84 17.68
N GLU A 262 -1.82 -13.72 17.54
CA GLU A 262 -2.31 -14.21 16.25
C GLU A 262 -3.23 -13.20 15.57
N PHE A 263 -3.30 -13.26 14.24
CA PHE A 263 -4.16 -12.39 13.44
C PHE A 263 -5.28 -13.20 12.77
N ASP A 264 -6.51 -12.70 12.84
CA ASP A 264 -7.65 -13.34 12.19
C ASP A 264 -7.52 -13.22 10.66
N ILE A 265 -7.06 -12.06 10.18
CA ILE A 265 -6.75 -11.83 8.76
C ILE A 265 -5.43 -11.05 8.66
N ALA A 266 -4.56 -11.51 7.76
CA ALA A 266 -3.39 -10.75 7.31
C ALA A 266 -3.54 -10.36 5.84
N ILE A 267 -3.45 -9.07 5.54
CA ILE A 267 -3.32 -8.54 4.19
C ILE A 267 -1.82 -8.53 3.86
N MET A 268 -1.40 -9.36 2.91
CA MET A 268 0.01 -9.59 2.60
C MET A 268 0.30 -9.19 1.16
N GLU A 269 1.31 -8.36 0.92
CA GLU A 269 1.80 -8.15 -0.46
C GLU A 269 2.27 -9.47 -1.05
N CYS A 270 2.07 -9.68 -2.35
CA CYS A 270 2.58 -10.85 -3.05
C CYS A 270 2.96 -10.53 -4.50
N GLY A 271 3.07 -9.25 -4.84
CA GLY A 271 3.31 -8.77 -6.19
C GLY A 271 4.39 -7.70 -6.20
N GLN A 272 4.78 -7.29 -7.40
CA GLN A 272 5.85 -6.33 -7.66
C GLN A 272 7.24 -6.78 -7.18
N TYR A 273 7.45 -8.09 -7.00
CA TYR A 273 8.77 -8.66 -6.74
C TYR A 273 9.63 -8.72 -8.01
N ASP A 274 10.94 -8.55 -7.85
CA ASP A 274 11.92 -8.76 -8.91
C ASP A 274 13.29 -9.12 -8.30
N ARG A 275 14.14 -9.77 -9.11
CA ARG A 275 15.53 -10.10 -8.75
C ARG A 275 16.39 -8.85 -8.54
N GLU A 276 16.01 -7.72 -9.11
CA GLU A 276 16.70 -6.44 -8.95
C GLU A 276 16.35 -5.71 -7.62
N TRP A 277 15.35 -6.20 -6.87
CA TRP A 277 14.99 -5.66 -5.54
C TRP A 277 14.41 -6.72 -4.59
N PRO A 278 15.10 -7.85 -4.37
CA PRO A 278 14.57 -9.02 -3.66
C PRO A 278 14.36 -8.80 -2.15
N HIS A 279 14.70 -7.63 -1.62
CA HIS A 279 14.66 -7.34 -0.19
C HIS A 279 13.58 -6.35 0.22
N VAL A 280 12.80 -5.82 -0.73
CA VAL A 280 11.77 -4.80 -0.43
C VAL A 280 10.36 -5.20 -0.87
N HIS A 281 10.23 -6.24 -1.69
CA HIS A 281 8.97 -6.90 -2.02
C HIS A 281 9.13 -8.41 -1.90
N MET A 282 8.13 -9.08 -1.37
CA MET A 282 8.15 -10.53 -1.18
C MET A 282 7.72 -11.23 -2.45
N THR A 283 8.39 -12.35 -2.73
CA THR A 283 7.81 -13.37 -3.59
C THR A 283 6.55 -13.98 -2.93
N PRO A 284 5.58 -14.52 -3.68
CA PRO A 284 4.40 -15.15 -3.10
C PRO A 284 4.69 -16.25 -2.08
N GLU A 285 5.79 -16.98 -2.25
CA GLU A 285 6.24 -18.01 -1.32
C GLU A 285 6.76 -17.41 -0.01
N GLU A 286 7.50 -16.29 -0.08
CA GLU A 286 7.89 -15.53 1.10
C GLU A 286 6.69 -14.90 1.80
N SER A 287 5.71 -14.39 1.06
CA SER A 287 4.45 -13.88 1.61
C SER A 287 3.66 -14.96 2.35
N ALA A 288 3.60 -16.16 1.77
CA ALA A 288 2.99 -17.32 2.40
C ALA A 288 3.73 -17.74 3.68
N GLN A 289 5.06 -17.65 3.71
CA GLN A 289 5.85 -17.90 4.91
C GLN A 289 5.65 -16.82 5.97
N ALA A 290 5.71 -15.54 5.59
CA ALA A 290 5.47 -14.40 6.48
C ALA A 290 4.10 -14.46 7.14
N ALA A 291 3.06 -14.90 6.41
CA ALA A 291 1.73 -15.13 6.98
C ALA A 291 1.73 -16.21 8.07
N SER A 292 2.48 -17.31 7.87
CA SER A 292 2.68 -18.34 8.91
C SER A 292 3.45 -17.79 10.11
N ASP A 293 4.49 -16.99 9.89
CA ASP A 293 5.28 -16.38 10.97
C ASP A 293 4.48 -15.34 11.77
N LEU A 294 3.54 -14.65 11.10
CA LEU A 294 2.54 -13.78 11.73
C LEU A 294 1.47 -14.56 12.51
N LYS A 295 1.41 -15.89 12.38
CA LYS A 295 0.32 -16.72 12.89
C LYS A 295 -1.05 -16.23 12.41
N ALA A 296 -1.14 -15.88 11.13
CA ALA A 296 -2.41 -15.51 10.52
C ALA A 296 -3.33 -16.74 10.42
N LYS A 297 -4.64 -16.55 10.58
CA LYS A 297 -5.67 -17.59 10.31
C LYS A 297 -6.22 -17.53 8.89
N ALA A 298 -6.17 -16.34 8.28
CA ALA A 298 -6.57 -16.12 6.90
C ALA A 298 -5.66 -15.08 6.24
N VAL A 299 -5.44 -15.22 4.93
CA VAL A 299 -4.56 -14.32 4.16
C VAL A 299 -5.31 -13.74 2.97
N LEU A 300 -5.27 -12.41 2.83
CA LEU A 300 -5.75 -11.68 1.66
C LEU A 300 -4.54 -11.15 0.87
N PRO A 301 -4.25 -11.66 -0.34
CA PRO A 301 -3.13 -11.20 -1.14
C PRO A 301 -3.34 -9.77 -1.68
N SER A 302 -2.28 -8.96 -1.67
CA SER A 302 -2.30 -7.54 -2.04
C SER A 302 -1.18 -7.15 -3.01
N HIS A 303 -1.07 -5.85 -3.33
CA HIS A 303 0.01 -5.29 -4.16
C HIS A 303 0.07 -5.88 -5.58
N ASN A 304 -1.08 -6.33 -6.09
CA ASN A 304 -1.24 -6.96 -7.40
C ASN A 304 -2.48 -6.42 -8.15
N SER A 305 -2.65 -6.82 -9.41
CA SER A 305 -3.89 -6.65 -10.18
C SER A 305 -4.38 -5.21 -10.42
N LYS A 306 -3.47 -4.23 -10.36
CA LYS A 306 -3.80 -2.83 -10.66
C LYS A 306 -2.72 -2.11 -11.44
N PHE A 307 -1.47 -2.19 -10.99
CA PHE A 307 -0.35 -1.48 -11.59
C PHE A 307 0.75 -2.47 -12.03
N LYS A 308 1.52 -2.09 -13.04
CA LYS A 308 2.70 -2.82 -13.50
C LYS A 308 3.95 -2.12 -12.97
N LEU A 309 4.42 -2.55 -11.80
CA LEU A 309 5.61 -2.02 -11.14
C LEU A 309 6.79 -3.01 -11.16
N ALA A 310 6.59 -4.23 -11.65
CA ALA A 310 7.64 -5.24 -11.86
C ALA A 310 7.47 -6.00 -13.18
N HIS A 311 8.37 -6.97 -13.42
CA HIS A 311 8.51 -7.73 -14.67
C HIS A 311 7.91 -9.14 -14.62
N HIS A 312 6.91 -9.36 -13.77
CA HIS A 312 6.13 -10.61 -13.76
C HIS A 312 4.81 -10.43 -14.53
N ARG A 313 4.20 -11.54 -14.95
CA ARG A 313 2.84 -11.50 -15.54
C ARG A 313 1.85 -10.91 -14.55
N TRP A 314 0.80 -10.23 -15.02
CA TRP A 314 -0.14 -9.55 -14.12
C TRP A 314 -0.83 -10.50 -13.12
N ASN A 315 -1.07 -11.76 -13.51
CA ASN A 315 -1.75 -12.78 -12.71
C ASN A 315 -0.81 -13.78 -12.01
N GLU A 316 0.49 -13.79 -12.34
CA GLU A 316 1.47 -14.69 -11.72
C GLU A 316 1.49 -14.59 -10.18
N PRO A 317 1.42 -13.40 -9.56
CA PRO A 317 1.30 -13.25 -8.11
C PRO A 317 0.18 -14.12 -7.49
N LEU A 318 -1.00 -14.13 -8.10
CA LEU A 318 -2.17 -14.84 -7.60
C LEU A 318 -2.04 -16.35 -7.83
N GLU A 319 -1.53 -16.77 -8.99
CA GLU A 319 -1.25 -18.18 -9.31
C GLU A 319 -0.26 -18.78 -8.29
N ARG A 320 0.87 -18.10 -8.07
CA ARG A 320 1.91 -18.57 -7.15
C ARG A 320 1.49 -18.48 -5.69
N MET A 321 0.77 -17.45 -5.29
CA MET A 321 0.23 -17.36 -3.92
C MET A 321 -0.78 -18.47 -3.65
N ALA A 322 -1.64 -18.79 -4.62
CA ALA A 322 -2.55 -19.93 -4.52
C ALA A 322 -1.80 -21.26 -4.36
N GLN A 323 -0.72 -21.46 -5.11
CA GLN A 323 0.12 -22.64 -4.95
C GLN A 323 0.84 -22.68 -3.60
N ALA A 324 1.45 -21.56 -3.18
CA ALA A 324 2.18 -21.43 -1.91
C ALA A 324 1.30 -21.57 -0.66
N SER A 325 -0.02 -21.36 -0.82
CA SER A 325 -1.01 -21.57 0.24
C SER A 325 -1.36 -23.04 0.50
N GLN A 326 -1.06 -23.95 -0.44
CA GLN A 326 -1.42 -25.35 -0.29
C GLN A 326 -0.71 -25.99 0.91
N GLY A 327 -1.47 -26.61 1.80
CA GLY A 327 -0.95 -27.25 3.01
C GLY A 327 -0.56 -26.28 4.14
N ARG A 328 -0.88 -24.98 4.03
CA ARG A 328 -0.72 -24.01 5.13
C ARG A 328 -1.89 -24.08 6.11
N ASP A 329 -1.64 -23.72 7.36
CA ASP A 329 -2.64 -23.72 8.44
C ASP A 329 -3.59 -22.50 8.43
N TRP A 330 -3.54 -21.70 7.36
CA TRP A 330 -4.36 -20.52 7.15
C TRP A 330 -5.13 -20.63 5.83
N ARG A 331 -6.31 -20.00 5.77
CA ARG A 331 -7.12 -19.97 4.54
C ARG A 331 -6.70 -18.85 3.61
N LEU A 332 -6.66 -19.11 2.31
CA LEU A 332 -6.45 -18.08 1.29
C LEU A 332 -7.78 -17.40 0.93
N MET A 333 -7.81 -16.07 0.90
CA MET A 333 -8.96 -15.26 0.51
C MET A 333 -8.64 -14.46 -0.75
N THR A 334 -9.31 -14.77 -1.86
CA THR A 334 -9.04 -14.16 -3.18
C THR A 334 -10.27 -13.44 -3.75
N PRO A 335 -10.79 -12.40 -3.08
CA PRO A 335 -11.93 -11.65 -3.59
C PRO A 335 -11.60 -11.02 -4.95
N ARG A 336 -12.62 -10.83 -5.78
CA ARG A 336 -12.51 -9.90 -6.91
C ARG A 336 -12.39 -8.46 -6.37
N ILE A 337 -11.85 -7.55 -7.17
CA ILE A 337 -11.82 -6.12 -6.81
C ILE A 337 -13.26 -5.64 -6.53
N GLY A 338 -13.48 -5.09 -5.33
CA GLY A 338 -14.75 -4.61 -4.81
C GLY A 338 -15.64 -5.64 -4.12
N GLU A 339 -15.30 -6.94 -4.22
CA GLU A 339 -16.08 -8.00 -3.60
C GLU A 339 -15.97 -7.94 -2.07
N ARG A 340 -17.10 -8.20 -1.38
CA ARG A 340 -17.15 -8.20 0.08
C ARG A 340 -16.42 -9.42 0.63
N VAL A 341 -15.42 -9.19 1.47
CA VAL A 341 -14.86 -10.22 2.37
C VAL A 341 -15.52 -10.05 3.74
N GLN A 342 -16.30 -11.02 4.18
CA GLN A 342 -16.92 -11.05 5.50
C GLN A 342 -15.91 -11.58 6.52
N ILE A 343 -15.52 -10.73 7.48
CA ILE A 343 -14.49 -11.07 8.48
C ILE A 343 -14.98 -12.21 9.38
N ASP A 344 -16.26 -12.17 9.77
CA ASP A 344 -16.89 -13.16 10.66
C ASP A 344 -17.28 -14.48 9.96
N ASN A 345 -17.07 -14.60 8.64
CA ASN A 345 -17.49 -15.77 7.87
C ASN A 345 -16.28 -16.62 7.41
N PRO A 346 -15.84 -17.59 8.24
CA PRO A 346 -14.73 -18.47 7.87
C PRO A 346 -15.08 -19.42 6.71
N GLN A 347 -16.37 -19.57 6.39
CA GLN A 347 -16.86 -20.46 5.31
C GLN A 347 -17.05 -19.74 3.97
N GLN A 348 -16.84 -18.42 3.91
CA GLN A 348 -16.88 -17.71 2.64
C GLN A 348 -15.80 -18.25 1.70
N THR A 349 -16.20 -18.65 0.50
CA THR A 349 -15.29 -19.13 -0.54
C THR A 349 -15.05 -18.05 -1.60
N PHE A 350 -13.93 -18.18 -2.31
CA PHE A 350 -13.53 -17.25 -3.36
C PHE A 350 -13.08 -18.03 -4.60
N THR A 351 -13.35 -17.48 -5.77
CA THR A 351 -12.94 -18.08 -7.06
C THR A 351 -11.52 -17.68 -7.41
N GLN A 352 -10.83 -18.51 -8.19
CA GLN A 352 -9.58 -18.13 -8.87
C GLN A 352 -9.88 -17.31 -10.13
N TRP A 353 -10.35 -16.08 -9.93
CA TRP A 353 -10.89 -15.22 -10.98
C TRP A 353 -9.86 -14.75 -12.03
N TRP A 354 -8.57 -15.01 -11.79
CA TRP A 354 -7.48 -14.71 -12.71
C TRP A 354 -7.18 -15.82 -13.72
N LEU A 355 -7.87 -16.97 -13.59
CA LEU A 355 -7.85 -18.02 -14.60
C LEU A 355 -8.86 -17.70 -15.71
N PRO A 356 -8.59 -18.11 -16.96
CA PRO A 356 -9.59 -18.06 -18.03
C PRO A 356 -10.86 -18.82 -17.62
N GLU A 357 -12.04 -18.28 -17.99
CA GLU A 357 -13.33 -18.97 -17.82
C GLU A 357 -13.47 -20.21 -18.72
#